data_AF-A0A7R8Z7Q6-F1
#
_entry.id   AF-A0A7R8Z7Q6-F1
#
_cell.length_a   1.000
_cell.length_b   1.000
_cell.length_c   1.000
_cell.angle_alpha   90.00
_cell.angle_beta   90.00
_cell.angle_gamma   90.00
#
_symmetry.space_group_name_H-M   'P 1'
#
loop_
_entity.id
_entity.type
_entity.pdbx_description
1 polymer ?
#
loop_
_entity_poly.entity_id
_entity_poly.type
_entity_poly.pdbx_seq_one_letter_code
_entity_poly.pdbx_strand_id
1 'polypeptide(L)'
;MMSGSSSDRVFRGSTLMGFDLNRTWDQISRWAHPTLHAVHTMLTELDQIKDVELDFVLDLHAHSSLLGVFVYGNTYDDVYRYERHIVFPKLLSQNAEDYAASNTMYNRDLNKAGTTRR
;
A
#
# COMPACT_ATOMS: atom_id res chain seq x y z
N MET A 1 -8.87 34.30 -14.01
CA MET A 1 -9.71 33.15 -14.41
C MET A 1 -9.35 31.98 -13.51
N MET A 2 -10.34 31.46 -12.80
CA MET A 2 -10.22 30.39 -11.82
C MET A 2 -9.98 29.02 -12.47
N SER A 3 -9.18 28.22 -11.76
CA SER A 3 -9.26 26.76 -11.57
C SER A 3 -9.55 25.86 -12.77
N GLY A 4 -8.50 25.17 -13.23
CA GLY A 4 -8.62 23.78 -13.65
C GLY A 4 -7.81 22.92 -12.69
N SER A 5 -8.41 22.37 -11.64
CA SER A 5 -7.79 21.25 -10.93
C SER A 5 -7.86 20.07 -11.89
N SER A 6 -6.73 19.71 -12.50
CA SER A 6 -6.61 18.43 -13.20
C SER A 6 -6.70 17.34 -12.15
N SER A 7 -7.92 16.90 -11.88
CA SER A 7 -8.16 15.62 -11.22
C SER A 7 -7.68 14.55 -12.19
N ASP A 8 -6.40 14.19 -12.06
CA ASP A 8 -5.74 13.16 -12.85
C ASP A 8 -6.45 11.83 -12.61
N ARG A 9 -6.97 11.27 -13.70
CA ARG A 9 -7.74 10.03 -13.70
C ARG A 9 -6.74 8.87 -13.57
N VAL A 10 -6.73 8.18 -12.44
CA VAL A 10 -5.93 6.96 -12.22
C VAL A 10 -6.49 5.84 -13.13
N PHE A 11 -5.82 5.55 -14.24
CA PHE A 11 -6.19 4.47 -15.13
C PHE A 11 -5.51 3.19 -14.65
N ARG A 12 -6.28 2.23 -14.10
CA ARG A 12 -5.81 0.88 -13.74
C ARG A 12 -4.51 0.85 -12.91
N GLY A 13 -4.39 1.70 -11.89
CA GLY A 13 -3.19 1.75 -11.03
C GLY A 13 -1.95 2.37 -11.68
N SER A 14 -2.09 2.92 -12.89
CA SER A 14 -1.02 3.62 -13.61
C SER A 14 -1.30 5.13 -13.74
N THR A 15 -0.24 5.93 -13.82
CA THR A 15 -0.35 7.36 -14.13
C THR A 15 -0.77 7.57 -15.58
N LEU A 16 -1.15 8.81 -15.94
CA LEU A 16 -1.38 9.18 -17.34
C LEU A 16 -0.13 8.95 -18.23
N MET A 17 1.06 8.96 -17.64
CA MET A 17 2.32 8.67 -18.32
C MET A 17 2.61 7.16 -18.44
N GLY A 18 1.70 6.30 -17.97
CA GLY A 18 1.81 4.84 -18.03
C GLY A 18 2.71 4.23 -16.96
N PHE A 19 3.14 4.98 -15.94
CA PHE A 19 3.93 4.44 -14.85
C PHE A 19 3.06 3.66 -13.87
N ASP A 20 3.50 2.45 -13.51
CA ASP A 20 2.92 1.69 -12.40
C ASP A 20 3.28 2.37 -11.08
N LEU A 21 2.27 2.94 -10.41
CA LEU A 21 2.46 3.66 -9.15
C LEU A 21 2.97 2.74 -8.04
N ASN A 22 2.58 1.46 -8.07
CA ASN A 22 3.01 0.49 -7.07
C ASN A 22 4.38 -0.13 -7.40
N ARG A 23 5.18 0.49 -8.27
CA ARG A 23 6.57 0.10 -8.58
C ARG A 23 7.55 1.27 -8.57
N THR A 24 7.09 2.44 -8.14
CA THR A 24 7.86 3.69 -8.21
C THR A 24 8.03 4.33 -6.83
N TRP A 25 7.79 3.59 -5.74
CA TRP A 25 7.94 4.09 -4.37
C TRP A 25 9.39 4.46 -4.00
N ASP A 26 10.38 3.89 -4.67
CA ASP A 26 11.81 4.22 -4.51
C ASP A 26 12.28 5.36 -5.42
N GLN A 27 11.48 5.75 -6.42
CA GLN A 27 11.83 6.75 -7.45
C GLN A 27 10.70 7.76 -7.64
N ILE A 28 10.17 8.25 -6.53
CA ILE A 28 9.06 9.21 -6.53
C ILE A 28 9.53 10.55 -7.13
N SER A 29 8.76 11.06 -8.08
CA SER A 29 8.99 12.35 -8.72
C SER A 29 7.72 13.17 -8.65
N ARG A 30 7.83 14.43 -8.21
CA ARG A 30 6.68 15.35 -8.12
C ARG A 30 6.00 15.56 -9.47
N TRP A 31 6.77 15.48 -10.57
CA TRP A 31 6.29 15.75 -11.91
C TRP A 31 5.75 14.50 -12.61
N ALA A 32 6.42 13.36 -12.45
CA ALA A 32 6.01 12.11 -13.10
C ALA A 32 4.96 11.33 -12.29
N HIS A 33 4.97 11.47 -10.96
CA HIS A 33 4.15 10.70 -10.02
C HIS A 33 3.50 11.62 -8.97
N PRO A 34 2.75 12.68 -9.37
CA PRO A 34 2.22 13.68 -8.43
C PRO A 34 1.35 13.07 -7.33
N THR A 35 0.53 12.07 -7.67
CA THR A 35 -0.30 11.33 -6.70
C THR A 35 0.54 10.60 -5.66
N LEU A 36 1.57 9.86 -6.11
CA LEU A 36 2.45 9.11 -5.21
C LEU A 36 3.28 10.04 -4.33
N HIS A 37 3.76 11.15 -4.89
CA HIS A 37 4.43 12.19 -4.13
C HIS A 37 3.52 12.76 -3.05
N ALA A 38 2.25 13.07 -3.36
CA ALA A 38 1.31 13.60 -2.36
C ALA A 38 1.07 12.60 -1.22
N VAL A 39 0.85 11.32 -1.53
CA VAL A 39 0.66 10.27 -0.53
C VAL A 39 1.92 10.09 0.33
N HIS A 40 3.10 10.05 -0.27
CA HIS A 40 4.35 9.95 0.47
C HIS A 40 4.57 11.14 1.42
N THR A 41 4.33 12.36 0.94
CA THR A 41 4.40 13.56 1.79
C THR A 41 3.42 13.47 2.96
N MET A 42 2.18 13.09 2.72
CA MET A 42 1.17 12.91 3.77
C MET A 42 1.60 11.86 4.81
N LEU A 43 2.13 10.71 4.37
CA LEU A 43 2.61 9.67 5.28
C LEU A 43 3.79 10.14 6.12
N THR A 44 4.73 10.89 5.51
CA THR A 44 5.86 11.48 6.25
C THR A 44 5.36 12.52 7.26
N GLU A 45 4.41 13.37 6.88
CA GLU A 45 3.84 14.35 7.81
C GLU A 45 3.14 13.68 8.98
N LEU A 46 2.34 12.63 8.75
CA LEU A 46 1.68 11.85 9.80
C LEU A 46 2.69 11.23 10.77
N ASP A 47 3.79 10.68 10.26
CA ASP A 47 4.87 10.09 11.07
C ASP A 47 5.59 11.14 11.96
N GLN A 48 5.56 12.42 11.59
CA GLN A 48 6.17 13.50 12.38
C GLN A 48 5.24 14.10 13.45
N ILE A 49 3.94 13.79 13.42
CA ILE A 49 2.99 14.29 14.42
C ILE A 49 3.15 13.48 15.71
N LYS A 50 3.62 14.13 16.78
CA LYS A 50 3.91 13.47 18.07
C LYS A 50 2.71 12.78 18.73
N ASP A 51 1.50 13.26 18.46
CA ASP A 51 0.26 12.76 19.06
C ASP A 51 -0.46 11.73 18.17
N VAL A 52 0.15 11.33 17.04
CA VAL A 52 -0.40 10.36 16.09
C VAL A 52 0.59 9.21 15.94
N GLU A 53 0.15 7.98 16.21
CA GLU A 53 0.92 6.77 15.90
C GLU A 53 0.41 6.16 14.60
N LEU A 54 1.27 6.06 13.59
CA LEU A 54 0.94 5.38 12.34
C LEU A 54 1.10 3.87 12.50
N ASP A 55 0.00 3.18 12.83
CA ASP A 55 0.01 1.73 13.08
C ASP A 55 0.30 0.87 11.84
N PHE A 56 -0.38 1.16 10.72
CA PHE A 56 -0.21 0.46 9.46
C PHE A 56 -0.76 1.25 8.27
N VAL A 57 -0.28 0.89 7.07
CA VAL A 57 -0.76 1.41 5.78
C VAL A 57 -1.36 0.24 4.99
N LEU A 58 -2.57 0.42 4.47
CA LEU A 58 -3.22 -0.57 3.63
C LEU A 58 -3.18 -0.13 2.16
N ASP A 59 -2.65 -1.02 1.32
CA ASP A 59 -2.63 -0.86 -0.14
C ASP A 59 -3.66 -1.84 -0.75
N LEU A 60 -4.83 -1.32 -1.14
CA LEU A 60 -5.97 -2.12 -1.57
C LEU A 60 -5.93 -2.35 -3.09
N HIS A 61 -5.93 -3.61 -3.51
CA HIS A 61 -5.87 -4.01 -4.92
C HIS A 61 -6.85 -5.13 -5.23
N ALA A 62 -7.41 -5.10 -6.44
CA ALA A 62 -8.13 -6.25 -6.98
C ALA A 62 -7.12 -7.24 -7.60
N HIS A 63 -7.28 -8.53 -7.30
CA HIS A 63 -6.49 -9.58 -7.93
C HIS A 63 -7.23 -10.17 -9.12
N SER A 64 -6.55 -10.35 -10.25
CA SER A 64 -7.18 -10.81 -11.49
C SER A 64 -7.51 -12.31 -11.51
N SER A 65 -6.81 -13.10 -10.70
CA SER A 65 -6.77 -14.57 -10.85
C SER A 65 -7.17 -15.34 -9.59
N LEU A 66 -7.27 -14.69 -8.44
CA LEU A 66 -7.53 -15.32 -7.15
C LEU A 66 -8.82 -14.74 -6.60
N LEU A 67 -9.67 -15.61 -6.05
CA LEU A 67 -10.93 -15.25 -5.42
C LEU A 67 -10.75 -15.06 -3.91
N GLY A 68 -11.71 -14.35 -3.31
CA GLY A 68 -11.75 -14.06 -1.89
C GLY A 68 -10.90 -12.86 -1.49
N VAL A 69 -11.00 -12.50 -0.21
CA VAL A 69 -10.23 -11.43 0.42
C VAL A 69 -8.99 -12.05 1.06
N PHE A 70 -7.82 -11.50 0.77
CA PHE A 70 -6.56 -11.98 1.34
C PHE A 70 -5.57 -10.84 1.48
N VAL A 71 -4.54 -11.06 2.29
CA VAL A 71 -3.53 -10.05 2.59
C VAL A 71 -2.18 -10.53 2.10
N TYR A 72 -1.43 -9.66 1.41
CA TYR A 72 0.03 -9.81 1.43
C TYR A 72 0.67 -8.79 2.37
N GLY A 73 1.53 -9.26 3.27
CA GLY A 73 2.25 -8.42 4.23
C GLY A 73 3.76 -8.60 4.09
N ASN A 74 4.50 -7.69 4.72
CA ASN A 74 5.96 -7.80 4.77
C ASN A 74 6.36 -8.71 5.93
N THR A 75 7.47 -9.45 5.77
CA THR A 75 8.06 -10.21 6.89
C THR A 75 9.06 -9.34 7.65
N TYR A 76 8.89 -9.30 8.97
CA TYR A 76 9.76 -8.57 9.89
C TYR A 76 10.57 -9.54 10.73
N ASP A 77 11.86 -9.22 10.93
CA ASP A 77 12.76 -10.01 11.79
C ASP A 77 12.55 -9.64 13.27
N ASP A 78 12.06 -8.43 13.54
CA ASP A 78 11.69 -7.97 14.88
C ASP A 78 10.36 -8.60 15.33
N VAL A 79 10.40 -9.28 16.48
CA VAL A 79 9.27 -10.06 17.01
C VAL A 79 8.09 -9.15 17.36
N TYR A 80 8.33 -7.98 17.96
CA TYR A 80 7.25 -7.06 18.34
C TYR A 80 6.52 -6.51 17.11
N ARG A 81 7.28 -6.18 16.06
CA ARG A 81 6.73 -5.74 14.77
C ARG A 81 6.00 -6.89 14.06
N TYR A 82 6.52 -8.11 14.17
CA TYR A 82 5.85 -9.31 13.66
C TYR A 82 4.49 -9.51 14.34
N GLU A 83 4.41 -9.43 15.66
CA GLU A 83 3.14 -9.62 16.37
C GLU A 83 2.10 -8.56 16.01
N ARG A 84 2.50 -7.28 15.88
CA ARG A 84 1.58 -6.21 15.48
C ARG A 84 1.02 -6.39 14.06
N HIS A 85 1.86 -6.79 13.10
CA HIS A 85 1.42 -6.83 11.69
C HIS A 85 0.43 -7.96 11.38
N ILE A 86 0.37 -9.02 12.21
CA ILE A 86 -0.59 -10.13 12.01
C ILE A 86 -1.96 -9.88 12.65
N VAL A 87 -2.09 -8.87 13.52
CA VAL A 87 -3.35 -8.58 14.23
C VAL A 87 -4.46 -8.24 13.25
N PHE A 88 -4.23 -7.28 12.35
CA PHE A 88 -5.25 -6.85 11.39
C PHE A 88 -5.69 -8.00 10.46
N PRO A 89 -4.80 -8.76 9.80
CA PRO A 89 -5.20 -9.90 8.98
C PRO A 89 -5.97 -10.98 9.74
N LYS A 90 -5.63 -11.21 11.03
CA LYS A 90 -6.35 -12.15 11.89
C LYS A 90 -7.75 -11.65 12.23
N LEU A 91 -7.91 -10.36 12.50
CA LEU A 91 -9.24 -9.77 12.69
C LEU A 91 -10.04 -9.81 11.39
N LEU A 92 -9.41 -9.53 10.26
CA LEU A 92 -10.06 -9.58 8.95
C LEU A 92 -10.57 -11.00 8.64
N SER A 93 -9.79 -12.04 8.95
CA SER A 93 -10.21 -13.43 8.72
C SER A 93 -11.38 -13.88 9.60
N GLN A 94 -11.56 -13.25 10.75
CA GLN A 94 -12.69 -13.53 11.65
C GLN A 94 -13.96 -12.78 11.26
N ASN A 95 -13.84 -11.66 10.55
CA ASN A 95 -14.95 -10.77 10.24
C ASN A 95 -15.38 -10.80 8.76
N ALA A 96 -14.54 -11.30 7.86
CA ALA A 96 -14.86 -11.44 6.44
C ALA A 96 -15.09 -12.91 6.10
N GLU A 97 -16.33 -13.24 5.73
CA GLU A 97 -16.73 -14.61 5.32
C GLU A 97 -15.92 -15.10 4.12
N ASP A 98 -15.64 -14.22 3.17
CA ASP A 98 -14.86 -14.51 1.95
C ASP A 98 -13.34 -14.48 2.17
N TYR A 99 -12.85 -14.50 3.42
CA TYR A 99 -11.41 -14.46 3.67
C TYR A 99 -10.71 -15.75 3.23
N ALA A 100 -9.85 -15.65 2.22
CA ALA A 100 -9.10 -16.76 1.65
C ALA A 100 -7.70 -16.86 2.30
N ALA A 101 -7.61 -17.52 3.47
CA ALA A 101 -6.35 -17.68 4.19
C ALA A 101 -5.26 -18.38 3.37
N SER A 102 -5.62 -19.29 2.45
CA SER A 102 -4.68 -19.95 1.54
C SER A 102 -3.99 -19.01 0.57
N ASN A 103 -4.60 -17.84 0.30
CA ASN A 103 -4.06 -16.81 -0.58
C ASN A 103 -3.33 -15.71 0.22
N THR A 104 -3.33 -15.76 1.55
CA THR A 104 -2.59 -14.79 2.37
C THR A 104 -1.12 -15.18 2.46
N MET A 105 -0.23 -14.20 2.32
CA MET A 105 1.21 -14.44 2.29
C MET A 105 1.98 -13.31 2.97
N TYR A 106 3.01 -13.68 3.72
CA TYR A 106 3.96 -12.75 4.32
C TYR A 106 5.34 -13.06 3.77
N ASN A 107 5.96 -12.11 3.07
CA ASN A 107 7.29 -12.33 2.51
C ASN A 107 8.14 -11.05 2.43
N ARG A 108 9.41 -11.20 2.03
CA ARG A 108 10.34 -10.12 1.66
C ARG A 108 10.91 -10.43 0.27
N ASP A 109 10.03 -10.46 -0.73
CA ASP A 109 10.40 -10.80 -2.11
C ASP A 109 11.21 -9.67 -2.77
N LEU A 110 12.42 -9.99 -3.24
CA LEU A 110 13.30 -9.04 -3.94
C LEU A 110 12.65 -8.47 -5.21
N ASN A 111 11.77 -9.24 -5.87
CA ASN A 111 11.05 -8.79 -7.07
C ASN A 111 9.96 -7.74 -6.77
N LYS A 112 9.73 -7.45 -5.48
CA LYS A 112 8.81 -6.40 -5.01
C LYS A 112 9.55 -5.12 -4.60
N ALA A 113 10.84 -5.00 -4.92
CA ALA A 113 11.55 -3.74 -4.80
C ALA A 113 10.82 -2.61 -5.55
N GLY A 114 10.71 -1.45 -4.93
CA GLY A 114 10.00 -0.28 -5.47
C GLY A 114 8.48 -0.31 -5.29
N THR A 115 7.91 -1.36 -4.70
CA THR A 115 6.48 -1.40 -4.31
C THR A 115 6.28 -0.94 -2.87
N THR A 116 5.03 -0.72 -2.44
CA THR A 116 4.70 -0.48 -1.01
C THR A 116 5.14 -1.64 -0.11
N ARG A 117 5.36 -2.83 -0.70
CA ARG A 117 5.79 -4.05 -0.01
C ARG A 117 7.30 -4.23 -0.11
N ARG A 118 8.01 -3.88 0.97
CA ARG A 118 9.40 -4.23 1.22
C ARG A 118 9.71 -4.27 2.72
#